data_AF-A0AAD8Y105-F1
#
_entry.id   AF-A0AAD8Y105-F1
#
_cell.length_a   1.000
_cell.length_b   1.000
_cell.length_c   1.000
_cell.angle_alpha   90.00
_cell.angle_beta   90.00
_cell.angle_gamma   90.00
#
_symmetry.space_group_name_H-M   'P 1'
#
loop_
_entity.id
_entity.type
_entity.pdbx_description
1 polymer ?
#
loop_
_entity_poly.entity_id
_entity_poly.type
_entity_poly.pdbx_seq_one_letter_code
_entity_poly.pdbx_strand_id
1 'polypeptide(L)'
;MPAAAAAMNNRSRNNNHHQWTLIAFVAISFCLVIPSFVILGILTNSPANEDKLFDPSTDVHFLIDQPRTEENPDTSRNNKHPTDNALSNNFNTSTNKKRIKRTYNQTSFPGFSKTITTVRCGGHSAPTCTECPNGNGAAWCNGECEWDYKTHECGRSSKLAHIHPDYFRIIQRYAFQPVVTNNGEYVNVVLVRAPFRDGGDEDLYHYYKEEILFLGISSFESFPLRSPNPYSAKYESSYYLNMFPGFLHMMHQPSEHFPPNVKTLLMSQSDFNLEEPYFFGRQQQAQKEEILYDFVYSGGDQDVETDCVGWASYNKNFSFVREALEVMCSDEFNVTGVLVANKNKANTKACTIPSSCDDKIVQTTFLDQRQFFTYLSQARWAFLPQICDASPRVSTQALSMNKPLLMNRNIMGGWKYLLPGVTGEEFNDIHDFRAQLRKILDNTRGKNNPYEPIEFVRENYGNPVAGVRLLEYVKSHWGHRVDLPDGTKFLVPTGA
;
A
#
# COMPACT_ATOMS: atom_id res chain seq x y z
N MET A 1 29.44 32.74 -49.45
CA MET A 1 30.35 32.31 -50.53
C MET A 1 30.83 33.56 -51.26
N PRO A 2 32.07 33.64 -51.78
CA PRO A 2 33.30 32.89 -51.43
C PRO A 2 34.00 33.51 -50.19
N ALA A 3 35.08 33.00 -49.56
CA ALA A 3 35.98 31.84 -49.73
C ALA A 3 37.38 32.08 -50.38
N ALA A 4 38.37 32.44 -49.53
CA ALA A 4 39.83 32.21 -49.61
C ALA A 4 40.42 32.47 -48.19
N ALA A 5 41.38 31.76 -47.56
CA ALA A 5 42.59 31.01 -47.94
C ALA A 5 43.82 31.90 -48.27
N ALA A 6 45.07 31.63 -47.84
CA ALA A 6 45.66 30.77 -46.77
C ALA A 6 47.19 31.09 -46.60
N ALA A 7 47.87 30.50 -45.58
CA ALA A 7 49.35 30.40 -45.38
C ALA A 7 50.14 31.73 -45.09
N MET A 8 50.99 31.85 -44.03
CA MET A 8 52.38 31.33 -43.77
C MET A 8 53.47 31.98 -44.67
N ASN A 9 54.74 32.21 -44.27
CA ASN A 9 55.55 31.73 -43.12
C ASN A 9 56.78 32.65 -42.80
N ASN A 10 57.66 32.21 -41.87
CA ASN A 10 59.01 32.72 -41.48
C ASN A 10 59.03 33.88 -40.45
N ARG A 11 60.01 33.97 -39.53
CA ARG A 11 61.37 33.34 -39.48
C ARG A 11 61.80 33.02 -38.02
N SER A 12 62.72 32.08 -37.80
CA SER A 12 63.15 31.63 -36.45
C SER A 12 64.48 32.22 -35.95
N ARG A 13 64.79 32.01 -34.65
CA ARG A 13 66.16 31.99 -34.10
C ARG A 13 66.27 31.09 -32.86
N ASN A 14 67.50 30.74 -32.45
CA ASN A 14 67.83 29.53 -31.68
C ASN A 14 68.46 29.77 -30.29
N ASN A 15 68.13 28.86 -29.36
CA ASN A 15 68.98 28.12 -28.39
C ASN A 15 69.85 28.78 -27.29
N ASN A 16 69.69 28.19 -26.09
CA ASN A 16 70.68 27.71 -25.10
C ASN A 16 71.59 28.67 -24.31
N HIS A 17 71.50 28.62 -22.97
CA HIS A 17 72.35 27.77 -22.08
C HIS A 17 71.85 27.85 -20.59
N HIS A 18 71.76 26.73 -19.84
CA HIS A 18 72.73 26.19 -18.84
C HIS A 18 73.07 27.16 -17.66
N GLN A 19 73.13 26.77 -16.37
CA GLN A 19 73.48 25.48 -15.73
C GLN A 19 72.80 25.26 -14.33
N TRP A 20 72.57 23.97 -13.96
CA TRP A 20 72.72 23.31 -12.61
C TRP A 20 71.98 23.90 -11.37
N THR A 21 71.46 23.16 -10.37
CA THR A 21 71.18 21.73 -10.01
C THR A 21 70.24 21.75 -8.74
N LEU A 22 69.78 20.71 -8.02
CA LEU A 22 69.95 19.23 -7.97
C LEU A 22 68.72 18.55 -7.26
N ILE A 23 68.59 17.23 -7.43
CA ILE A 23 67.86 16.17 -6.66
C ILE A 23 66.52 15.67 -7.23
N ALA A 24 66.41 14.34 -7.32
CA ALA A 24 65.24 13.54 -7.75
C ALA A 24 64.74 12.67 -6.56
N PHE A 25 63.60 11.97 -6.61
CA PHE A 25 63.43 10.74 -7.40
C PHE A 25 61.97 10.36 -7.71
N VAL A 26 61.80 9.42 -8.64
CA VAL A 26 60.54 8.87 -9.17
C VAL A 26 59.99 7.74 -8.29
N ALA A 27 58.66 7.55 -8.27
CA ALA A 27 57.99 6.39 -7.66
C ALA A 27 57.15 5.62 -8.70
N ILE A 28 57.43 4.32 -8.88
CA ILE A 28 56.62 3.35 -9.64
C ILE A 28 56.72 1.98 -8.93
N SER A 29 55.57 1.31 -8.71
CA SER A 29 55.30 -0.13 -8.41
C SER A 29 56.30 -0.93 -7.54
N PHE A 30 55.86 -1.69 -6.52
CA PHE A 30 55.17 -2.99 -6.72
C PHE A 30 54.66 -3.63 -5.40
N CYS A 31 53.92 -4.75 -5.55
CA CYS A 31 53.70 -5.87 -4.61
C CYS A 31 52.77 -5.72 -3.39
N LEU A 32 51.95 -6.76 -3.23
CA LEU A 32 51.16 -7.15 -2.05
C LEU A 32 51.89 -8.30 -1.28
N VAL A 33 51.21 -8.89 -0.28
CA VAL A 33 51.31 -10.30 0.20
C VAL A 33 52.04 -10.58 1.56
N ILE A 34 51.24 -10.66 2.66
CA ILE A 34 51.26 -11.70 3.75
C ILE A 34 52.42 -11.73 4.81
N PRO A 35 52.21 -12.10 6.12
CA PRO A 35 51.02 -12.06 7.01
C PRO A 35 51.27 -11.80 8.56
N SER A 36 50.19 -11.88 9.37
CA SER A 36 50.07 -12.37 10.79
C SER A 36 51.06 -11.98 11.93
N PHE A 37 50.54 -11.46 13.07
CA PHE A 37 50.34 -12.23 14.34
C PHE A 37 49.75 -11.41 15.55
N VAL A 38 48.67 -11.97 16.12
CA VAL A 38 48.02 -11.95 17.47
C VAL A 38 48.88 -11.41 18.68
N ILE A 39 48.37 -10.64 19.68
CA ILE A 39 47.74 -11.13 20.96
C ILE A 39 47.05 -10.03 21.84
N LEU A 40 45.86 -10.42 22.38
CA LEU A 40 45.00 -9.99 23.53
C LEU A 40 45.11 -8.65 24.31
N GLY A 41 43.91 -8.08 24.59
CA GLY A 41 43.41 -7.77 25.96
C GLY A 41 42.89 -6.33 26.23
N ILE A 42 41.88 -6.07 27.09
CA ILE A 42 40.89 -6.91 27.81
C ILE A 42 39.64 -6.05 28.20
N LEU A 43 38.45 -6.69 28.26
CA LEU A 43 37.16 -6.31 28.90
C LEU A 43 36.84 -4.85 29.34
N THR A 44 35.67 -4.35 28.91
CA THR A 44 34.66 -3.68 29.77
C THR A 44 33.25 -3.81 29.17
N ASN A 45 32.20 -3.78 30.00
CA ASN A 45 30.80 -3.98 29.58
C ASN A 45 30.00 -2.67 29.52
N SER A 46 29.19 -2.48 28.48
CA SER A 46 27.77 -2.02 28.60
C SER A 46 27.06 -2.08 27.23
N PRO A 47 25.73 -2.24 27.19
CA PRO A 47 24.99 -2.49 25.94
C PRO A 47 24.61 -1.20 25.19
N ALA A 48 24.64 -1.27 23.86
CA ALA A 48 23.90 -0.35 23.00
C ALA A 48 22.52 -0.95 22.70
N ASN A 49 21.46 -0.16 22.88
CA ASN A 49 20.08 -0.57 22.60
C ASN A 49 19.73 -0.20 21.15
N GLU A 50 19.67 -1.18 20.24
CA GLU A 50 19.15 -0.97 18.88
C GLU A 50 17.68 -1.36 18.79
N ASP A 51 16.79 -0.37 18.86
CA ASP A 51 15.37 -0.52 18.55
C ASP A 51 15.21 -0.76 17.03
N LYS A 52 15.23 -2.04 16.63
CA LYS A 52 14.98 -2.43 15.23
C LYS A 52 13.52 -2.20 14.86
N LEU A 53 13.28 -1.05 14.25
CA LEU A 53 12.00 -0.69 13.64
C LEU A 53 11.59 -1.77 12.63
N PHE A 54 10.38 -2.30 12.78
CA PHE A 54 9.86 -3.41 12.00
C PHE A 54 9.52 -2.96 10.58
N ASP A 55 10.13 -3.61 9.57
CA ASP A 55 9.85 -3.37 8.16
C ASP A 55 8.82 -4.40 7.64
N PRO A 56 7.60 -3.97 7.23
CA PRO A 56 6.56 -4.85 6.72
C PRO A 56 6.66 -5.13 5.21
N SER A 57 7.70 -4.68 4.48
CA SER A 57 7.87 -5.00 3.06
C SER A 57 8.51 -6.39 2.86
N THR A 58 7.68 -7.44 2.90
CA THR A 58 8.01 -8.74 2.30
C THR A 58 7.20 -8.97 1.03
N ASP A 59 7.88 -9.22 -0.09
CA ASP A 59 7.31 -9.21 -1.44
C ASP A 59 6.12 -10.16 -1.64
N VAL A 60 4.95 -9.58 -1.84
CA VAL A 60 3.83 -10.27 -2.48
C VAL A 60 4.02 -10.15 -3.99
N HIS A 61 4.72 -11.13 -4.59
CA HIS A 61 4.82 -11.23 -6.04
C HIS A 61 3.41 -11.41 -6.65
N PHE A 62 2.88 -10.33 -7.24
CA PHE A 62 1.61 -10.35 -7.96
C PHE A 62 1.74 -11.09 -9.30
N LEU A 63 1.72 -12.42 -9.24
CA LEU A 63 1.36 -13.26 -10.38
C LEU A 63 -0.17 -13.21 -10.53
N ILE A 64 -0.62 -12.37 -11.46
CA ILE A 64 -2.00 -12.38 -11.94
C ILE A 64 -2.01 -13.28 -13.17
N ASP A 65 -2.30 -14.56 -12.98
CA ASP A 65 -2.60 -15.45 -14.10
C ASP A 65 -3.86 -14.98 -14.83
N GLN A 66 -3.80 -14.95 -16.15
CA GLN A 66 -4.96 -14.64 -16.98
C GLN A 66 -5.91 -15.84 -17.05
N PRO A 67 -7.25 -15.64 -17.04
CA PRO A 67 -8.19 -16.73 -17.27
C PRO A 67 -8.05 -17.22 -18.71
N ARG A 68 -7.66 -18.50 -18.88
CA ARG A 68 -7.72 -19.16 -20.20
C ARG A 68 -9.17 -19.27 -20.67
N THR A 69 -9.36 -19.00 -21.95
CA THR A 69 -10.55 -19.41 -22.70
C THR A 69 -10.45 -20.90 -23.02
N GLU A 70 -11.34 -21.72 -22.49
CA GLU A 70 -11.55 -23.11 -22.92
C GLU A 70 -13.05 -23.46 -22.84
N GLU A 71 -13.47 -24.53 -23.51
CA GLU A 71 -14.81 -24.63 -24.11
C GLU A 71 -15.88 -25.31 -23.23
N ASN A 72 -17.15 -25.07 -23.59
CA ASN A 72 -18.34 -25.64 -22.97
C ASN A 72 -18.50 -27.14 -23.27
N PRO A 73 -18.88 -27.96 -22.28
CA PRO A 73 -19.98 -28.89 -22.54
C PRO A 73 -21.09 -28.90 -21.47
N ASP A 74 -22.31 -29.05 -21.97
CA ASP A 74 -23.58 -29.17 -21.25
C ASP A 74 -23.64 -30.42 -20.34
N THR A 75 -24.20 -30.30 -19.13
CA THR A 75 -25.34 -31.15 -18.67
C THR A 75 -25.94 -30.72 -17.32
N SER A 76 -27.26 -30.91 -17.20
CA SER A 76 -28.10 -30.60 -16.03
C SER A 76 -27.81 -31.41 -14.75
N ARG A 77 -28.11 -30.84 -13.55
CA ARG A 77 -29.24 -31.33 -12.68
C ARG A 77 -29.50 -30.55 -11.36
N ASN A 78 -30.78 -30.21 -11.18
CA ASN A 78 -31.61 -30.26 -9.96
C ASN A 78 -31.16 -29.58 -8.65
N ASN A 79 -31.88 -28.49 -8.32
CA ASN A 79 -32.04 -27.93 -6.98
C ASN A 79 -32.52 -28.96 -5.93
N LYS A 80 -32.10 -28.81 -4.67
CA LYS A 80 -32.87 -29.25 -3.49
C LYS A 80 -32.45 -28.48 -2.22
N HIS A 81 -33.36 -27.67 -1.67
CA HIS A 81 -33.26 -27.17 -0.29
C HIS A 81 -33.51 -28.31 0.71
N PRO A 82 -32.75 -28.39 1.80
CA PRO A 82 -33.22 -28.89 3.10
C PRO A 82 -33.98 -27.79 3.85
N THR A 83 -34.98 -28.17 4.64
CA THR A 83 -35.82 -27.26 5.44
C THR A 83 -35.24 -26.99 6.82
N ASP A 84 -35.74 -25.93 7.46
CA ASP A 84 -35.49 -25.63 8.87
C ASP A 84 -35.79 -26.81 9.80
N ASN A 85 -35.09 -26.87 10.93
CA ASN A 85 -35.53 -27.64 12.08
C ASN A 85 -35.12 -26.90 13.37
N ALA A 86 -36.11 -26.44 14.12
CA ALA A 86 -35.88 -25.63 15.31
C ALA A 86 -35.47 -26.50 16.52
N LEU A 87 -34.45 -26.05 17.26
CA LEU A 87 -34.17 -26.54 18.61
C LEU A 87 -34.20 -25.36 19.58
N SER A 88 -35.15 -25.41 20.51
CA SER A 88 -35.20 -24.51 21.65
C SER A 88 -34.18 -24.93 22.71
N ASN A 89 -33.73 -23.98 23.53
CA ASN A 89 -33.76 -24.14 24.99
C ASN A 89 -33.54 -22.82 25.72
N ASN A 90 -34.25 -22.65 26.84
CA ASN A 90 -34.07 -21.53 27.76
C ASN A 90 -32.84 -21.77 28.64
N PHE A 91 -32.10 -20.72 29.02
CA PHE A 91 -31.38 -20.69 30.29
C PHE A 91 -31.28 -19.26 30.85
N ASN A 92 -31.39 -19.15 32.18
CA ASN A 92 -31.46 -17.87 32.89
C ASN A 92 -30.07 -17.33 33.30
N THR A 93 -29.89 -16.03 33.08
CA THR A 93 -29.15 -15.03 33.89
C THR A 93 -27.89 -15.40 34.70
N SER A 94 -26.93 -14.46 34.68
CA SER A 94 -25.78 -14.29 35.58
C SER A 94 -24.51 -15.09 35.26
N THR A 95 -23.40 -14.36 35.00
CA THR A 95 -22.04 -14.80 35.38
C THR A 95 -21.06 -13.63 35.37
N ASN A 96 -20.03 -13.71 36.23
CA ASN A 96 -18.85 -12.84 36.17
C ASN A 96 -18.05 -13.08 34.87
N LYS A 97 -17.33 -12.06 34.40
CA LYS A 97 -16.43 -12.14 33.23
C LYS A 97 -15.22 -13.06 33.48
N LYS A 98 -15.41 -14.38 33.34
CA LYS A 98 -14.30 -15.31 33.04
C LYS A 98 -13.97 -15.22 31.55
N ARG A 99 -12.68 -15.11 31.22
CA ARG A 99 -12.15 -15.18 29.84
C ARG A 99 -12.51 -16.55 29.26
N ILE A 100 -13.45 -16.59 28.31
CA ILE A 100 -13.95 -17.84 27.72
C ILE A 100 -12.89 -18.36 26.75
N LYS A 101 -12.23 -19.48 27.08
CA LYS A 101 -11.43 -20.19 26.09
C LYS A 101 -12.37 -20.79 25.04
N ARG A 102 -12.38 -20.24 23.83
CA ARG A 102 -13.07 -20.83 22.68
C ARG A 102 -12.41 -22.15 22.28
N THR A 103 -13.09 -23.26 22.52
CA THR A 103 -12.81 -24.52 21.84
C THR A 103 -13.43 -24.48 20.45
N TYR A 104 -12.63 -24.13 19.45
CA TYR A 104 -12.96 -24.29 18.04
C TYR A 104 -13.13 -25.79 17.72
N ASN A 105 -14.15 -26.15 16.94
CA ASN A 105 -14.31 -27.53 16.47
C ASN A 105 -13.26 -27.79 15.38
N GLN A 106 -12.39 -28.80 15.59
CA GLN A 106 -11.09 -28.91 14.90
C GLN A 106 -11.16 -29.47 13.46
N THR A 107 -12.08 -28.96 12.64
CA THR A 107 -12.14 -29.23 11.21
C THR A 107 -11.71 -28.01 10.42
N SER A 108 -10.56 -28.07 9.75
CA SER A 108 -10.19 -27.07 8.75
C SER A 108 -11.11 -27.14 7.53
N PHE A 109 -11.35 -25.99 6.92
CA PHE A 109 -12.05 -25.84 5.65
C PHE A 109 -11.53 -26.82 4.58
N PRO A 110 -12.38 -27.71 4.01
CA PRO A 110 -11.95 -28.76 3.07
C PRO A 110 -11.33 -28.25 1.77
N GLY A 111 -11.63 -27.01 1.35
CA GLY A 111 -11.06 -26.37 0.16
C GLY A 111 -9.66 -25.80 0.34
N PHE A 112 -9.00 -26.01 1.48
CA PHE A 112 -7.56 -25.80 1.60
C PHE A 112 -6.78 -26.99 1.04
N SER A 113 -5.69 -26.71 0.32
CA SER A 113 -4.78 -27.76 -0.15
C SER A 113 -4.23 -28.62 0.99
N LYS A 114 -4.03 -29.91 0.71
CA LYS A 114 -3.36 -30.89 1.60
C LYS A 114 -1.83 -30.80 1.55
N THR A 115 -1.26 -29.96 0.68
CA THR A 115 0.18 -29.65 0.70
C THR A 115 0.56 -29.05 2.04
N ILE A 116 1.77 -29.37 2.52
CA ILE A 116 2.29 -29.02 3.84
C ILE A 116 2.02 -27.54 4.16
N THR A 117 1.17 -27.30 5.16
CA THR A 117 1.02 -25.99 5.78
C THR A 117 2.35 -25.59 6.40
N THR A 118 2.82 -24.37 6.13
CA THR A 118 3.98 -23.82 6.84
C THR A 118 3.55 -22.65 7.72
N VAL A 119 4.13 -22.60 8.93
CA VAL A 119 4.01 -21.48 9.86
C VAL A 119 5.09 -20.44 9.53
N ARG A 120 4.75 -19.15 9.66
CA ARG A 120 5.71 -18.05 9.51
C ARG A 120 6.51 -17.86 10.79
N CYS A 121 7.77 -18.27 10.77
CA CYS A 121 8.72 -18.23 11.89
C CYS A 121 9.32 -16.84 12.17
N GLY A 122 8.69 -15.75 11.68
CA GLY A 122 9.14 -14.37 11.84
C GLY A 122 10.31 -13.94 10.93
N GLY A 123 10.56 -14.66 9.83
CA GLY A 123 11.60 -14.32 8.84
C GLY A 123 11.85 -15.41 7.79
N HIS A 124 11.45 -16.65 8.11
CA HIS A 124 11.33 -17.77 7.18
C HIS A 124 10.01 -18.52 7.49
N SER A 125 9.75 -19.64 6.80
CA SER A 125 8.63 -20.53 7.10
C SER A 125 9.09 -21.98 7.30
N ALA A 126 8.43 -22.71 8.20
CA ALA A 126 8.72 -24.13 8.48
C ALA A 126 7.40 -24.94 8.59
N PRO A 127 7.40 -26.28 8.41
CA PRO A 127 6.17 -27.08 8.48
C PRO A 127 5.45 -27.01 9.83
N THR A 128 6.21 -26.90 10.93
CA THR A 128 5.68 -26.72 12.29
C THR A 128 6.52 -25.70 13.07
N CYS A 129 5.97 -25.14 14.16
CA CYS A 129 6.74 -24.28 15.03
C CYS A 129 7.96 -24.98 15.63
N THR A 130 7.84 -26.28 15.94
CA THR A 130 8.96 -27.12 16.40
C THR A 130 10.12 -27.22 15.42
N GLU A 131 9.90 -26.95 14.13
CA GLU A 131 10.94 -26.93 13.09
C GLU A 131 11.54 -25.53 12.83
N CYS A 132 10.81 -24.45 13.16
CA CYS A 132 11.29 -23.07 13.00
C CYS A 132 12.71 -22.80 13.52
N PRO A 133 13.18 -23.36 14.65
CA PRO A 133 14.54 -23.09 15.12
C PRO A 133 15.63 -23.49 14.12
N ASN A 134 15.45 -24.60 13.40
CA ASN A 134 16.42 -25.16 12.44
C ASN A 134 17.90 -25.11 12.90
N GLY A 135 18.16 -25.44 14.18
CA GLY A 135 19.48 -25.37 14.81
C GLY A 135 19.90 -24.01 15.42
N ASN A 136 19.18 -22.92 15.12
CA ASN A 136 19.47 -21.54 15.56
C ASN A 136 18.74 -21.13 16.86
N GLY A 137 17.88 -21.99 17.40
CA GLY A 137 17.20 -21.77 18.68
C GLY A 137 16.21 -20.59 18.68
N ALA A 138 16.15 -19.88 19.81
CA ALA A 138 15.18 -18.80 20.07
C ALA A 138 15.16 -17.70 19.00
N ALA A 139 16.32 -17.38 18.41
CA ALA A 139 16.44 -16.33 17.39
C ALA A 139 15.58 -16.58 16.14
N TRP A 140 15.24 -17.84 15.86
CA TRP A 140 14.46 -18.26 14.69
C TRP A 140 13.02 -18.67 15.04
N CYS A 141 12.59 -18.48 16.30
CA CYS A 141 11.27 -18.88 16.79
C CYS A 141 10.38 -17.66 17.07
N ASN A 142 9.79 -17.09 16.01
CA ASN A 142 9.00 -15.86 16.06
C ASN A 142 7.73 -15.96 15.18
N GLY A 143 6.97 -14.87 15.07
CA GLY A 143 5.82 -14.75 14.15
C GLY A 143 4.61 -15.56 14.63
N GLU A 144 4.32 -16.67 13.96
CA GLU A 144 3.31 -17.64 14.40
C GLU A 144 3.72 -18.46 15.63
N CYS A 145 5.01 -18.38 15.98
CA CYS A 145 5.67 -19.24 16.96
C CYS A 145 6.35 -18.43 18.07
N GLU A 146 6.60 -19.08 19.20
CA GLU A 146 7.18 -18.47 20.40
C GLU A 146 8.06 -19.48 21.16
N TRP A 147 9.20 -19.00 21.65
CA TRP A 147 10.22 -19.83 22.30
C TRP A 147 9.97 -19.93 23.82
N ASP A 148 9.83 -21.15 24.36
CA ASP A 148 9.82 -21.35 25.80
C ASP A 148 11.26 -21.49 26.32
N TYR A 149 11.75 -20.47 27.00
CA TYR A 149 13.08 -20.45 27.64
C TYR A 149 13.25 -21.45 28.79
N LYS A 150 12.20 -22.16 29.21
CA LYS A 150 12.28 -23.25 30.19
C LYS A 150 12.55 -24.59 29.52
N THR A 151 11.73 -24.97 28.54
CA THR A 151 11.90 -26.26 27.83
C THR A 151 12.94 -26.20 26.72
N HIS A 152 13.29 -25.00 26.24
CA HIS A 152 14.16 -24.74 25.08
C HIS A 152 13.55 -25.27 23.77
N GLU A 153 12.22 -25.12 23.64
CA GLU A 153 11.43 -25.55 22.49
C GLU A 153 10.69 -24.38 21.84
N CYS A 154 10.28 -24.56 20.59
CA CYS A 154 9.50 -23.59 19.83
C CYS A 154 8.05 -24.08 19.64
N GLY A 155 7.08 -23.39 20.24
CA GLY A 155 5.66 -23.71 20.16
C GLY A 155 4.86 -22.70 19.33
N ARG A 156 3.57 -22.96 19.08
CA ARG A 156 2.63 -21.95 18.55
C ARG A 156 2.50 -20.83 19.59
N SER A 157 2.59 -19.57 19.16
CA SER A 157 2.63 -18.46 20.12
C SER A 157 1.38 -18.35 20.98
N SER A 158 1.60 -18.10 22.27
CA SER A 158 0.55 -17.79 23.24
C SER A 158 -0.21 -16.51 22.88
N LYS A 159 0.44 -15.59 22.17
CA LYS A 159 -0.10 -14.34 21.59
C LYS A 159 -1.08 -14.58 20.43
N LEU A 160 -1.34 -15.83 20.06
CA LEU A 160 -2.26 -16.22 18.99
C LEU A 160 -3.36 -17.16 19.49
N ALA A 161 -3.53 -17.27 20.81
CA ALA A 161 -4.55 -18.11 21.45
C ALA A 161 -5.98 -17.53 21.36
N HIS A 162 -6.14 -16.28 20.91
CA HIS A 162 -7.43 -15.59 20.72
C HIS A 162 -7.88 -15.51 19.25
N ILE A 163 -7.10 -16.04 18.30
CA ILE A 163 -7.46 -16.12 16.87
C ILE A 163 -7.70 -17.56 16.43
N HIS A 164 -8.54 -17.74 15.41
CA HIS A 164 -8.84 -19.06 14.85
C HIS A 164 -7.57 -19.77 14.33
N PRO A 165 -7.42 -21.10 14.55
CA PRO A 165 -6.22 -21.86 14.14
C PRO A 165 -5.74 -21.59 12.71
N ASP A 166 -6.67 -21.55 11.74
CA ASP A 166 -6.41 -21.37 10.30
C ASP A 166 -6.38 -19.90 9.83
N TYR A 167 -6.41 -18.91 10.72
CA TYR A 167 -6.45 -17.47 10.35
C TYR A 167 -5.37 -17.10 9.31
N PHE A 168 -4.14 -17.60 9.47
CA PHE A 168 -3.03 -17.36 8.54
C PHE A 168 -3.18 -18.01 7.15
N ARG A 169 -4.03 -19.04 7.00
CA ARG A 169 -4.37 -19.67 5.71
C ARG A 169 -5.49 -18.91 5.00
N ILE A 170 -6.36 -18.25 5.75
CA ILE A 170 -7.43 -17.40 5.22
C ILE A 170 -6.84 -16.15 4.57
N ILE A 171 -5.99 -15.41 5.31
CA ILE A 171 -5.38 -14.15 4.86
C ILE A 171 -4.27 -14.31 3.80
N GLN A 172 -3.99 -15.55 3.37
CA GLN A 172 -3.16 -15.83 2.19
C GLN A 172 -3.93 -15.55 0.88
N ARG A 173 -5.27 -15.56 0.90
CA ARG A 173 -6.07 -15.26 -0.29
C ARG A 173 -6.36 -13.77 -0.40
N TYR A 174 -6.28 -13.24 -1.63
CA TYR A 174 -6.28 -11.80 -1.94
C TYR A 174 -7.41 -11.00 -1.29
N ALA A 175 -8.63 -11.54 -1.22
CA ALA A 175 -9.81 -10.83 -0.71
C ALA A 175 -9.80 -10.61 0.80
N PHE A 176 -9.08 -11.43 1.58
CA PHE A 176 -9.13 -11.45 3.05
C PHE A 176 -7.96 -10.68 3.67
N GLN A 177 -8.24 -9.44 4.08
CA GLN A 177 -7.29 -8.53 4.69
C GLN A 177 -7.24 -8.72 6.22
N PRO A 178 -6.06 -8.95 6.83
CA PRO A 178 -5.91 -9.05 8.27
C PRO A 178 -6.08 -7.73 9.02
N VAL A 179 -6.39 -7.83 10.31
CA VAL A 179 -6.42 -6.71 11.26
C VAL A 179 -5.47 -7.01 12.42
N VAL A 180 -4.66 -6.02 12.81
CA VAL A 180 -3.72 -6.09 13.94
C VAL A 180 -4.01 -5.02 15.00
N THR A 181 -3.49 -5.20 16.21
CA THR A 181 -3.47 -4.17 17.27
C THR A 181 -2.35 -3.16 17.06
N ASN A 182 -2.31 -2.13 17.90
CA ASN A 182 -1.17 -1.21 18.07
C ASN A 182 0.19 -1.87 18.40
N ASN A 183 0.23 -3.17 18.72
CA ASN A 183 1.47 -3.93 18.95
C ASN A 183 1.85 -4.83 17.75
N GLY A 184 1.08 -4.81 16.66
CA GLY A 184 1.21 -5.75 15.54
C GLY A 184 0.61 -7.14 15.79
N GLU A 185 -0.05 -7.36 16.93
CA GLU A 185 -0.71 -8.64 17.24
C GLU A 185 -1.99 -8.78 16.41
N TYR A 186 -2.14 -9.88 15.67
CA TYR A 186 -3.36 -10.18 14.91
C TYR A 186 -4.57 -10.36 15.82
N VAL A 187 -5.74 -9.90 15.38
CA VAL A 187 -7.03 -10.13 16.07
C VAL A 187 -7.96 -11.00 15.23
N ASN A 188 -8.98 -11.60 15.84
CA ASN A 188 -9.88 -12.54 15.18
C ASN A 188 -10.96 -11.85 14.30
N VAL A 189 -10.50 -10.86 13.52
CA VAL A 189 -11.26 -10.03 12.60
C VAL A 189 -10.57 -10.07 11.24
N VAL A 190 -11.34 -10.18 10.17
CA VAL A 190 -10.87 -10.15 8.78
C VAL A 190 -11.73 -9.14 8.01
N LEU A 191 -11.10 -8.32 7.17
CA LEU A 191 -11.83 -7.43 6.26
C LEU A 191 -11.86 -8.03 4.85
N VAL A 192 -13.03 -8.07 4.22
CA VAL A 192 -13.18 -8.44 2.81
C VAL A 192 -13.08 -7.17 1.97
N ARG A 193 -12.03 -7.08 1.14
CA ARG A 193 -11.64 -5.85 0.41
C ARG A 193 -11.86 -5.91 -1.11
N ALA A 194 -12.40 -7.00 -1.62
CA ALA A 194 -12.53 -7.29 -3.04
C ALA A 194 -13.65 -8.32 -3.26
N PRO A 195 -14.23 -8.40 -4.47
CA PRO A 195 -15.05 -9.56 -4.82
C PRO A 195 -14.19 -10.83 -4.77
N PHE A 196 -14.83 -11.92 -4.39
CA PHE A 196 -14.26 -13.26 -4.39
C PHE A 196 -13.89 -13.71 -5.80
N ARG A 197 -12.73 -14.37 -5.95
CA ARG A 197 -12.18 -14.75 -7.26
C ARG A 197 -12.70 -16.08 -7.77
N ASP A 198 -13.02 -16.97 -6.84
CA ASP A 198 -13.59 -18.30 -7.08
C ASP A 198 -14.56 -18.65 -5.94
N GLY A 199 -15.42 -19.66 -6.16
CA GLY A 199 -16.37 -20.12 -5.14
C GLY A 199 -15.70 -20.68 -3.87
N GLY A 200 -14.41 -21.02 -3.91
CA GLY A 200 -13.66 -21.44 -2.73
C GLY A 200 -13.35 -20.31 -1.74
N ASP A 201 -13.40 -19.04 -2.17
CA ASP A 201 -13.41 -17.88 -1.26
C ASP A 201 -14.78 -17.77 -0.56
N GLU A 202 -15.87 -18.01 -1.29
CA GLU A 202 -17.25 -17.96 -0.78
C GLU A 202 -17.54 -19.06 0.23
N ASP A 203 -17.22 -20.30 -0.14
CA ASP A 203 -17.30 -21.47 0.73
C ASP A 203 -16.46 -21.28 2.00
N LEU A 204 -15.24 -20.72 1.89
CA LEU A 204 -14.37 -20.43 3.03
C LEU A 204 -15.00 -19.39 3.96
N TYR A 205 -15.57 -18.30 3.42
CA TYR A 205 -16.29 -17.32 4.22
C TYR A 205 -17.47 -17.97 4.95
N HIS A 206 -18.32 -18.69 4.25
CA HIS A 206 -19.48 -19.36 4.83
C HIS A 206 -19.13 -20.43 5.86
N TYR A 207 -17.95 -21.05 5.75
CA TYR A 207 -17.41 -22.00 6.73
C TYR A 207 -16.99 -21.32 8.04
N TYR A 208 -16.30 -20.17 7.99
CA TYR A 208 -15.72 -19.53 9.18
C TYR A 208 -16.50 -18.32 9.74
N LYS A 209 -17.53 -17.82 9.05
CA LYS A 209 -18.23 -16.56 9.41
C LYS A 209 -18.81 -16.48 10.83
N GLU A 210 -19.04 -17.61 11.49
CA GLU A 210 -19.53 -17.67 12.88
C GLU A 210 -18.38 -17.63 13.90
N GLU A 211 -17.22 -18.20 13.55
CA GLU A 211 -16.04 -18.30 14.43
C GLU A 211 -15.07 -17.12 14.30
N ILE A 212 -15.07 -16.44 13.15
CA ILE A 212 -14.27 -15.25 12.83
C ILE A 212 -15.19 -14.08 12.49
N LEU A 213 -14.87 -12.86 12.95
CA LEU A 213 -15.62 -11.67 12.54
C LEU A 213 -15.12 -11.20 11.17
N PHE A 214 -15.84 -11.52 10.11
CA PHE A 214 -15.66 -10.87 8.82
C PHE A 214 -16.47 -9.57 8.77
N LEU A 215 -15.85 -8.50 8.25
CA LEU A 215 -16.48 -7.24 7.90
C LEU A 215 -16.10 -6.90 6.45
N GLY A 216 -16.87 -6.06 5.75
CA GLY A 216 -16.44 -5.53 4.45
C GLY A 216 -15.60 -4.25 4.59
N ILE A 217 -14.76 -3.95 3.60
CA ILE A 217 -14.06 -2.65 3.48
C ILE A 217 -14.05 -2.14 2.03
N SER A 218 -14.28 -0.83 1.86
CA SER A 218 -14.19 -0.14 0.58
C SER A 218 -12.75 -0.09 0.08
N SER A 219 -12.54 -0.71 -1.09
CA SER A 219 -11.25 -0.93 -1.74
C SER A 219 -11.50 -1.42 -3.18
N PHE A 220 -10.55 -2.13 -3.80
CA PHE A 220 -10.63 -2.74 -5.15
C PHE A 220 -11.55 -2.01 -6.14
N GLU A 221 -11.00 -0.99 -6.78
CA GLU A 221 -11.75 -0.03 -7.60
C GLU A 221 -12.92 0.60 -6.83
N SER A 222 -14.13 0.09 -7.05
CA SER A 222 -15.40 0.59 -6.52
C SER A 222 -16.02 -0.30 -5.43
N PHE A 223 -15.36 -1.42 -5.06
CA PHE A 223 -15.95 -2.43 -4.18
C PHE A 223 -16.46 -1.81 -2.86
N PRO A 224 -17.69 -2.15 -2.39
CA PRO A 224 -18.59 -3.21 -2.85
C PRO A 224 -19.54 -2.82 -3.99
N LEU A 225 -19.45 -1.60 -4.52
CA LEU A 225 -20.19 -1.20 -5.71
C LEU A 225 -19.50 -1.75 -6.97
N ARG A 226 -20.31 -2.19 -7.93
CA ARG A 226 -19.83 -2.72 -9.21
C ARG A 226 -19.11 -1.60 -9.96
N SER A 227 -17.83 -1.83 -10.29
CA SER A 227 -17.02 -0.88 -11.05
C SER A 227 -17.66 -0.61 -12.42
N PRO A 228 -17.68 0.66 -12.91
CA PRO A 228 -18.07 0.99 -14.28
C PRO A 228 -16.98 0.61 -15.30
N ASN A 229 -15.79 0.21 -14.83
CA ASN A 229 -14.66 -0.22 -15.64
C ASN A 229 -15.04 -1.41 -16.55
N PRO A 230 -14.95 -1.26 -17.89
CA PRO A 230 -15.36 -2.30 -18.82
C PRO A 230 -14.44 -3.54 -18.79
N TYR A 231 -13.23 -3.40 -18.24
CA TYR A 231 -12.23 -4.47 -18.13
C TYR A 231 -12.35 -5.28 -16.83
N SER A 232 -13.24 -4.90 -15.91
CA SER A 232 -13.37 -5.52 -14.59
C SER A 232 -14.37 -6.68 -14.54
N ALA A 233 -14.11 -7.61 -13.61
CA ALA A 233 -15.03 -8.69 -13.26
C ALA A 233 -16.36 -8.11 -12.75
N LYS A 234 -17.48 -8.60 -13.30
CA LYS A 234 -18.83 -8.13 -12.98
C LYS A 234 -19.43 -9.01 -11.90
N TYR A 235 -20.01 -8.36 -10.89
CA TYR A 235 -20.70 -8.99 -9.77
C TYR A 235 -21.86 -8.11 -9.32
N GLU A 236 -22.81 -8.68 -8.59
CA GLU A 236 -23.96 -7.93 -8.07
C GLU A 236 -23.63 -7.29 -6.72
N SER A 237 -23.77 -5.98 -6.62
CA SER A 237 -23.39 -5.22 -5.42
C SER A 237 -24.27 -5.56 -4.21
N SER A 238 -25.55 -5.83 -4.44
CA SER A 238 -26.53 -6.20 -3.40
C SER A 238 -26.12 -7.44 -2.58
N TYR A 239 -25.35 -8.35 -3.18
CA TYR A 239 -24.75 -9.49 -2.51
C TYR A 239 -23.75 -9.00 -1.44
N TYR A 240 -22.65 -8.35 -1.83
CA TYR A 240 -21.61 -7.90 -0.90
C TYR A 240 -22.07 -6.80 0.08
N LEU A 241 -23.04 -5.96 -0.32
CA LEU A 241 -23.66 -4.95 0.53
C LEU A 241 -24.46 -5.54 1.71
N ASN A 242 -24.96 -6.77 1.60
CA ASN A 242 -25.71 -7.46 2.67
C ASN A 242 -24.95 -8.67 3.26
N MET A 243 -23.81 -9.05 2.68
CA MET A 243 -23.07 -10.27 3.02
C MET A 243 -22.47 -10.26 4.43
N PHE A 244 -22.05 -9.09 4.91
CA PHE A 244 -21.30 -8.92 6.16
C PHE A 244 -22.14 -8.17 7.20
N PRO A 245 -22.00 -8.47 8.51
CA PRO A 245 -22.74 -7.78 9.56
C PRO A 245 -22.37 -6.29 9.69
N GLY A 246 -21.21 -5.89 9.17
CA GLY A 246 -20.80 -4.48 9.10
C GLY A 246 -19.78 -4.20 8.01
N PHE A 247 -19.69 -2.94 7.61
CA PHE A 247 -18.90 -2.47 6.47
C PHE A 247 -18.17 -1.15 6.75
N LEU A 248 -16.88 -1.09 6.42
CA LEU A 248 -16.06 0.13 6.40
C LEU A 248 -16.20 0.76 5.01
N HIS A 249 -16.97 1.85 4.89
CA HIS A 249 -17.46 2.36 3.61
C HIS A 249 -16.89 3.74 3.26
N MET A 250 -17.03 4.14 2.00
CA MET A 250 -16.68 5.49 1.53
C MET A 250 -17.80 6.25 0.77
N MET A 251 -18.96 5.62 0.54
CA MET A 251 -20.11 6.29 -0.09
C MET A 251 -20.66 7.46 0.77
N HIS A 252 -21.14 8.52 0.12
CA HIS A 252 -21.75 9.69 0.77
C HIS A 252 -23.06 9.35 1.51
N GLN A 253 -23.92 8.52 0.92
CA GLN A 253 -25.25 8.16 1.45
C GLN A 253 -25.32 6.64 1.73
N PRO A 254 -24.65 6.14 2.79
CA PRO A 254 -24.57 4.70 3.05
C PRO A 254 -25.94 4.02 3.23
N SER A 255 -26.94 4.74 3.73
CA SER A 255 -28.33 4.25 3.90
C SER A 255 -29.08 3.97 2.60
N GLU A 256 -28.57 4.42 1.45
CA GLU A 256 -29.14 4.14 0.12
C GLU A 256 -28.51 2.90 -0.54
N HIS A 257 -27.44 2.36 0.05
CA HIS A 257 -26.73 1.17 -0.44
C HIS A 257 -26.80 -0.01 0.54
N PHE A 258 -26.60 0.25 1.84
CA PHE A 258 -26.56 -0.78 2.88
C PHE A 258 -27.92 -0.98 3.53
N PRO A 259 -28.40 -2.23 3.68
CA PRO A 259 -29.66 -2.50 4.35
C PRO A 259 -29.52 -2.34 5.88
N PRO A 260 -30.59 -1.96 6.63
CA PRO A 260 -30.47 -1.48 8.03
C PRO A 260 -29.89 -2.47 9.05
N ASN A 261 -29.83 -3.76 8.74
CA ASN A 261 -29.14 -4.78 9.53
C ASN A 261 -27.61 -4.55 9.54
N VAL A 262 -27.02 -4.14 8.42
CA VAL A 262 -25.59 -3.91 8.27
C VAL A 262 -25.19 -2.63 9.00
N LYS A 263 -24.12 -2.68 9.81
CA LYS A 263 -23.54 -1.49 10.44
C LYS A 263 -22.50 -0.87 9.52
N THR A 264 -22.31 0.44 9.62
CA THR A 264 -21.48 1.20 8.69
C THR A 264 -20.54 2.14 9.44
N LEU A 265 -19.31 2.27 8.95
CA LEU A 265 -18.30 3.21 9.43
C LEU A 265 -17.62 3.89 8.24
N LEU A 266 -17.63 5.23 8.19
CA LEU A 266 -16.97 6.01 7.13
C LEU A 266 -15.43 5.92 7.28
N MET A 267 -14.83 4.99 6.54
CA MET A 267 -13.43 4.54 6.69
C MET A 267 -13.02 3.66 5.50
N SER A 268 -11.78 3.78 5.05
CA SER A 268 -11.11 2.83 4.16
C SER A 268 -9.68 2.56 4.62
N GLN A 269 -8.90 1.81 3.83
CA GLN A 269 -7.50 1.56 4.18
C GLN A 269 -6.65 2.85 4.17
N SER A 270 -7.08 3.88 3.43
CA SER A 270 -6.35 5.15 3.33
C SER A 270 -6.38 5.97 4.62
N ASP A 271 -7.25 5.66 5.58
CA ASP A 271 -7.22 6.26 6.92
C ASP A 271 -5.97 5.82 7.76
N PHE A 272 -5.15 4.87 7.28
CA PHE A 272 -4.11 4.16 8.05
C PHE A 272 -2.70 4.21 7.43
N ASN A 273 -1.69 3.83 8.22
CA ASN A 273 -0.28 3.67 7.82
C ASN A 273 0.34 4.92 7.18
N LEU A 274 0.31 6.03 7.92
CA LEU A 274 0.72 7.37 7.48
C LEU A 274 2.04 7.83 8.11
N GLU A 275 2.61 7.01 8.99
CA GLU A 275 3.83 7.29 9.73
C GLU A 275 5.07 7.32 8.83
N GLU A 276 5.25 6.35 7.92
CA GLU A 276 6.38 6.36 6.96
C GLU A 276 6.37 7.61 6.05
N PRO A 277 5.28 7.95 5.30
CA PRO A 277 5.27 9.15 4.47
C PRO A 277 5.46 10.43 5.30
N TYR A 278 4.90 10.51 6.51
CA TYR A 278 5.14 11.62 7.42
C TYR A 278 6.64 11.78 7.76
N PHE A 279 7.32 10.71 8.17
CA PHE A 279 8.74 10.78 8.51
C PHE A 279 9.61 11.06 7.28
N PHE A 280 9.31 10.46 6.12
CA PHE A 280 10.02 10.70 4.86
C PHE A 280 9.89 12.17 4.42
N GLY A 281 8.68 12.71 4.34
CA GLY A 281 8.44 14.11 3.97
C GLY A 281 9.11 15.10 4.93
N ARG A 282 9.07 14.81 6.24
CA ARG A 282 9.78 15.59 7.28
C ARG A 282 11.30 15.54 7.12
N GLN A 283 11.87 14.40 6.74
CA GLN A 283 13.31 14.27 6.47
C GLN A 283 13.72 15.12 5.27
N GLN A 284 13.00 15.01 4.15
CA GLN A 284 13.32 15.78 2.93
C GLN A 284 13.15 17.29 3.12
N GLN A 285 12.11 17.71 3.86
CA GLN A 285 11.93 19.12 4.25
C GLN A 285 13.11 19.63 5.10
N ALA A 286 13.63 18.82 6.02
CA ALA A 286 14.80 19.18 6.84
C ALA A 286 16.11 19.23 6.03
N GLN A 287 16.24 18.38 5.00
CA GLN A 287 17.35 18.41 4.05
C GLN A 287 17.23 19.54 3.01
N LYS A 288 16.08 20.23 2.95
CA LYS A 288 15.74 21.27 1.95
C LYS A 288 15.78 20.74 0.51
N GLU A 289 15.19 19.57 0.29
CA GLU A 289 15.08 18.98 -1.04
C GLU A 289 14.45 19.95 -2.07
N GLU A 290 14.97 19.94 -3.29
CA GLU A 290 14.58 20.85 -4.35
C GLU A 290 13.23 20.45 -4.98
N ILE A 291 12.39 21.44 -5.26
CA ILE A 291 11.10 21.24 -5.92
C ILE A 291 11.29 21.33 -7.44
N LEU A 292 11.52 20.17 -8.05
CA LEU A 292 11.80 19.99 -9.48
C LEU A 292 10.51 19.94 -10.33
N TYR A 293 9.39 19.53 -9.74
CA TYR A 293 8.14 19.25 -10.43
C TYR A 293 6.98 20.05 -9.82
N ASP A 294 5.99 20.42 -10.63
CA ASP A 294 4.72 20.88 -10.06
C ASP A 294 3.89 19.68 -9.56
N PHE A 295 3.81 18.57 -10.31
CA PHE A 295 2.98 17.43 -9.90
C PHE A 295 3.58 16.04 -10.04
N VAL A 296 3.03 15.10 -9.26
CA VAL A 296 3.17 13.65 -9.42
C VAL A 296 1.80 13.00 -9.60
N TYR A 297 1.70 12.10 -10.57
CA TYR A 297 0.55 11.22 -10.81
C TYR A 297 0.99 9.75 -10.63
N SER A 298 0.12 8.94 -10.01
CA SER A 298 0.34 7.52 -9.75
C SER A 298 -0.49 6.66 -10.71
N GLY A 299 0.12 6.21 -11.81
CA GLY A 299 -0.49 5.36 -12.83
C GLY A 299 -0.42 3.86 -12.53
N GLY A 300 -0.13 3.07 -13.56
CA GLY A 300 0.01 1.61 -13.52
C GLY A 300 0.56 1.08 -14.84
N ASP A 301 1.55 0.19 -14.78
CA ASP A 301 2.35 -0.25 -15.94
C ASP A 301 1.72 -1.39 -16.74
N GLN A 302 0.55 -1.89 -16.31
CA GLN A 302 -0.09 -3.10 -16.84
C GLN A 302 -0.57 -2.94 -18.29
N ASP A 303 -1.04 -1.75 -18.67
CA ASP A 303 -1.64 -1.50 -19.99
C ASP A 303 -0.71 -0.71 -20.93
N VAL A 304 0.58 -0.56 -20.61
CA VAL A 304 1.53 0.21 -21.45
C VAL A 304 1.67 -0.41 -22.84
N GLU A 305 1.51 -1.74 -22.96
CA GLU A 305 1.53 -2.40 -24.25
C GLU A 305 0.32 -2.06 -25.15
N THR A 306 -0.78 -1.59 -24.56
CA THR A 306 -2.00 -1.13 -25.25
C THR A 306 -2.17 0.40 -25.18
N ASP A 307 -1.08 1.16 -25.06
CA ASP A 307 -1.08 2.64 -24.99
C ASP A 307 -1.91 3.21 -23.82
N CYS A 308 -1.81 2.56 -22.65
CA CYS A 308 -2.61 2.85 -21.47
C CYS A 308 -4.13 2.78 -21.79
N VAL A 309 -4.54 1.72 -22.48
CA VAL A 309 -5.95 1.37 -22.72
C VAL A 309 -6.18 -0.03 -22.16
N GLY A 310 -6.72 -0.10 -20.94
CA GLY A 310 -6.94 -1.33 -20.20
C GLY A 310 -7.37 -1.06 -18.76
N TRP A 311 -7.28 -2.09 -17.91
CA TRP A 311 -7.88 -2.10 -16.58
C TRP A 311 -7.29 -1.06 -15.62
N ALA A 312 -5.96 -0.98 -15.55
CA ALA A 312 -5.28 -0.08 -14.62
C ALA A 312 -5.42 1.38 -15.06
N SER A 313 -5.38 1.62 -16.36
CA SER A 313 -5.45 2.93 -16.99
C SER A 313 -6.85 3.51 -16.95
N TYR A 314 -7.90 2.67 -17.07
CA TYR A 314 -9.27 3.09 -16.79
C TYR A 314 -9.44 3.44 -15.31
N ASN A 315 -9.01 2.55 -14.41
CA ASN A 315 -9.09 2.74 -12.96
C ASN A 315 -8.41 4.07 -12.53
N LYS A 316 -7.22 4.35 -13.06
CA LYS A 316 -6.47 5.60 -12.82
C LYS A 316 -6.90 6.81 -13.68
N ASN A 317 -7.92 6.65 -14.53
CA ASN A 317 -8.46 7.67 -15.44
C ASN A 317 -7.42 8.32 -16.38
N PHE A 318 -6.55 7.51 -16.99
CA PHE A 318 -5.48 7.99 -17.87
C PHE A 318 -6.01 8.61 -19.18
N SER A 319 -7.25 8.34 -19.57
CA SER A 319 -7.97 9.08 -20.61
C SER A 319 -8.07 10.57 -20.27
N PHE A 320 -8.52 10.91 -19.05
CA PHE A 320 -8.55 12.29 -18.59
C PHE A 320 -7.16 12.85 -18.31
N VAL A 321 -6.18 12.03 -17.90
CA VAL A 321 -4.78 12.49 -17.77
C VAL A 321 -4.28 13.07 -19.09
N ARG A 322 -4.53 12.41 -20.22
CA ARG A 322 -4.12 12.94 -21.55
C ARG A 322 -4.80 14.26 -21.90
N GLU A 323 -6.08 14.40 -21.58
CA GLU A 323 -6.84 15.65 -21.79
C GLU A 323 -6.36 16.80 -20.87
N ALA A 324 -6.13 16.50 -19.59
CA ALA A 324 -5.58 17.44 -18.62
C ALA A 324 -4.15 17.87 -18.97
N LEU A 325 -3.34 16.97 -19.53
CA LEU A 325 -1.98 17.24 -19.99
C LEU A 325 -1.95 18.29 -21.11
N GLU A 326 -2.90 18.29 -22.06
CA GLU A 326 -2.97 19.35 -23.07
C GLU A 326 -3.18 20.75 -22.44
N VAL A 327 -3.88 20.82 -21.31
CA VAL A 327 -4.05 22.08 -20.57
C VAL A 327 -2.81 22.39 -19.73
N MET A 328 -2.31 21.43 -18.93
CA MET A 328 -1.14 21.56 -18.07
C MET A 328 0.12 21.99 -18.85
N CYS A 329 0.38 21.33 -19.98
CA CYS A 329 1.60 21.52 -20.77
C CYS A 329 1.50 22.69 -21.75
N SER A 330 0.31 23.27 -21.96
CA SER A 330 0.13 24.46 -22.82
C SER A 330 0.93 25.67 -22.35
N ASP A 331 1.21 26.60 -23.27
CA ASP A 331 1.98 27.82 -23.02
C ASP A 331 1.37 28.74 -21.93
N GLU A 332 0.06 28.60 -21.63
CA GLU A 332 -0.59 29.34 -20.54
C GLU A 332 -0.12 28.89 -19.14
N PHE A 333 0.15 27.58 -18.97
CA PHE A 333 0.40 26.97 -17.67
C PHE A 333 1.83 26.48 -17.49
N ASN A 334 2.41 25.91 -18.54
CA ASN A 334 3.76 25.37 -18.61
C ASN A 334 4.15 24.58 -17.34
N VAL A 335 3.34 23.55 -17.03
CA VAL A 335 3.48 22.67 -15.87
C VAL A 335 4.55 21.60 -16.13
N THR A 336 5.40 21.33 -15.15
CA THR A 336 6.29 20.16 -15.15
C THR A 336 5.77 19.08 -14.19
N GLY A 337 6.04 17.81 -14.49
CA GLY A 337 5.49 16.74 -13.67
C GLY A 337 5.99 15.34 -13.97
N VAL A 338 5.53 14.38 -13.17
CA VAL A 338 5.94 12.98 -13.22
C VAL A 338 4.73 12.07 -13.37
N LEU A 339 4.76 11.20 -14.38
CA LEU A 339 3.77 10.17 -14.64
C LEU A 339 4.36 8.81 -14.24
N VAL A 340 4.04 8.37 -13.01
CA VAL A 340 4.63 7.17 -12.41
C VAL A 340 3.98 5.91 -12.98
N ALA A 341 4.81 4.94 -13.35
CA ALA A 341 4.40 3.66 -13.94
C ALA A 341 3.69 3.80 -15.31
N ASN A 342 4.07 4.79 -16.12
CA ASN A 342 3.59 4.97 -17.50
C ASN A 342 4.57 4.43 -18.57
N LYS A 343 5.60 3.69 -18.15
CA LYS A 343 6.48 2.87 -19.01
C LYS A 343 6.45 1.40 -18.60
N ASN A 344 6.64 0.51 -19.57
CA ASN A 344 6.72 -0.93 -19.32
C ASN A 344 7.97 -1.27 -18.48
N LYS A 345 7.98 -2.43 -17.81
CA LYS A 345 9.09 -2.83 -16.91
C LYS A 345 10.46 -2.94 -17.59
N ALA A 346 10.48 -3.13 -18.92
CA ALA A 346 11.69 -3.15 -19.73
C ALA A 346 12.23 -1.75 -20.09
N ASN A 347 11.49 -0.68 -19.79
CA ASN A 347 11.77 0.70 -20.21
C ASN A 347 11.94 0.86 -21.74
N THR A 348 11.27 0.01 -22.53
CA THR A 348 11.29 0.01 -24.00
C THR A 348 10.08 0.69 -24.63
N LYS A 349 9.01 0.93 -23.86
CA LYS A 349 7.76 1.53 -24.32
C LYS A 349 7.16 2.43 -23.25
N ALA A 350 6.54 3.51 -23.69
CA ALA A 350 5.79 4.46 -22.87
C ALA A 350 4.37 4.62 -23.42
N CYS A 351 3.42 5.02 -22.58
CA CYS A 351 2.11 5.46 -23.06
C CYS A 351 2.21 6.84 -23.70
N THR A 352 1.44 7.08 -24.76
CA THR A 352 1.45 8.35 -25.50
C THR A 352 0.93 9.49 -24.62
N ILE A 353 1.63 10.63 -24.68
CA ILE A 353 1.23 11.91 -24.09
C ILE A 353 1.24 13.00 -25.18
N PRO A 354 0.58 14.15 -24.96
CA PRO A 354 0.67 15.29 -25.88
C PRO A 354 2.11 15.75 -26.12
N SER A 355 2.45 16.13 -27.36
CA SER A 355 3.77 16.73 -27.67
C SER A 355 3.94 18.13 -27.09
N SER A 356 2.85 18.78 -26.65
CA SER A 356 2.92 19.99 -25.82
C SER A 356 3.67 19.74 -24.49
N CYS A 357 3.76 18.48 -24.05
CA CYS A 357 4.46 18.01 -22.85
C CYS A 357 5.91 17.54 -23.09
N ASP A 358 6.42 17.59 -24.32
CA ASP A 358 7.81 17.21 -24.62
C ASP A 358 8.79 18.03 -23.75
N ASP A 359 9.79 17.36 -23.19
CA ASP A 359 10.73 17.87 -22.16
C ASP A 359 10.11 18.40 -20.83
N LYS A 360 8.78 18.46 -20.68
CA LYS A 360 8.09 18.93 -19.46
C LYS A 360 7.70 17.79 -18.51
N ILE A 361 7.48 16.59 -19.03
CA ILE A 361 6.90 15.46 -18.29
C ILE A 361 7.85 14.25 -18.23
N VAL A 362 8.15 13.80 -17.02
CA VAL A 362 8.94 12.58 -16.75
C VAL A 362 8.03 11.37 -16.65
N GLN A 363 8.14 10.43 -17.59
CA GLN A 363 7.46 9.13 -17.50
C GLN A 363 8.40 8.06 -16.91
N THR A 364 7.96 7.34 -15.87
CA THR A 364 8.76 6.28 -15.20
C THR A 364 8.21 4.88 -15.48
N THR A 365 9.04 3.86 -15.25
CA THR A 365 8.59 2.48 -15.02
C THR A 365 7.80 2.38 -13.71
N PHE A 366 7.37 1.17 -13.33
CA PHE A 366 7.04 0.87 -11.94
C PHE A 366 8.20 1.33 -11.01
N LEU A 367 7.85 1.79 -9.81
CA LEU A 367 8.75 2.30 -8.76
C LEU A 367 8.43 1.63 -7.43
N ASP A 368 9.42 1.50 -6.54
CA ASP A 368 9.15 1.15 -5.14
C ASP A 368 8.53 2.34 -4.36
N GLN A 369 8.04 2.06 -3.15
CA GLN A 369 7.32 3.04 -2.33
C GLN A 369 8.19 4.25 -1.94
N ARG A 370 9.50 4.09 -1.76
CA ARG A 370 10.43 5.17 -1.42
C ARG A 370 10.86 5.96 -2.64
N GLN A 371 11.09 5.29 -3.78
CA GLN A 371 11.27 5.95 -5.08
C GLN A 371 10.06 6.84 -5.43
N PHE A 372 8.84 6.35 -5.19
CA PHE A 372 7.62 7.15 -5.34
C PHE A 372 7.61 8.34 -4.38
N PHE A 373 7.95 8.13 -3.10
CA PHE A 373 8.05 9.23 -2.13
C PHE A 373 9.12 10.27 -2.52
N THR A 374 10.27 9.90 -3.11
CA THR A 374 11.26 10.87 -3.63
C THR A 374 10.68 11.79 -4.69
N TYR A 375 9.97 11.26 -5.70
CA TYR A 375 9.30 12.12 -6.68
C TYR A 375 8.22 12.99 -6.02
N LEU A 376 7.47 12.45 -5.07
CA LEU A 376 6.40 13.16 -4.36
C LEU A 376 6.93 14.27 -3.44
N SER A 377 8.11 14.11 -2.82
CA SER A 377 8.78 15.17 -2.07
C SER A 377 9.36 16.27 -2.96
N GLN A 378 9.77 15.93 -4.19
CA GLN A 378 10.24 16.88 -5.22
C GLN A 378 9.10 17.58 -6.00
N ALA A 379 7.84 17.20 -5.78
CA ALA A 379 6.66 17.82 -6.40
C ALA A 379 6.04 18.93 -5.54
N ARG A 380 5.23 19.82 -6.15
CA ARG A 380 4.39 20.79 -5.40
C ARG A 380 3.10 20.16 -4.89
N TRP A 381 2.43 19.36 -5.71
CA TRP A 381 1.12 18.74 -5.42
C TRP A 381 1.01 17.33 -6.02
N ALA A 382 0.02 16.56 -5.56
CA ALA A 382 -0.32 15.25 -6.14
C ALA A 382 -1.56 15.35 -7.05
N PHE A 383 -1.50 14.77 -8.24
CA PHE A 383 -2.61 14.75 -9.19
C PHE A 383 -3.41 13.44 -9.06
N LEU A 384 -4.68 13.56 -8.68
CA LEU A 384 -5.58 12.42 -8.41
C LEU A 384 -6.83 12.49 -9.32
N PRO A 385 -6.72 12.17 -10.62
CA PRO A 385 -7.82 12.23 -11.58
C PRO A 385 -8.77 11.02 -11.52
N GLN A 386 -8.42 9.98 -10.78
CA GLN A 386 -9.19 8.74 -10.73
C GLN A 386 -10.59 8.94 -10.16
N ILE A 387 -11.57 8.28 -10.77
CA ILE A 387 -12.98 8.26 -10.33
C ILE A 387 -13.28 6.95 -9.60
N CYS A 388 -12.78 5.83 -10.14
CA CYS A 388 -13.11 4.48 -9.70
C CYS A 388 -12.22 3.99 -8.55
N ASP A 389 -11.85 4.85 -7.59
CA ASP A 389 -10.98 4.49 -6.47
C ASP A 389 -11.70 4.74 -5.13
N ALA A 390 -12.04 3.66 -4.43
CA ALA A 390 -12.70 3.68 -3.12
C ALA A 390 -11.70 3.79 -1.95
N SER A 391 -10.38 3.73 -2.19
CA SER A 391 -9.35 3.87 -1.16
C SER A 391 -8.02 4.40 -1.73
N PRO A 392 -7.96 5.67 -2.17
CA PRO A 392 -6.80 6.26 -2.81
C PRO A 392 -5.69 6.57 -1.81
N ARG A 393 -4.87 5.58 -1.45
CA ARG A 393 -3.77 5.75 -0.46
C ARG A 393 -2.82 6.91 -0.78
N VAL A 394 -2.62 7.19 -2.07
CA VAL A 394 -1.80 8.31 -2.55
C VAL A 394 -2.29 9.66 -2.01
N SER A 395 -3.59 9.83 -1.75
CA SER A 395 -4.14 11.06 -1.15
C SER A 395 -3.56 11.30 0.24
N THR A 396 -3.81 10.41 1.20
CA THR A 396 -3.35 10.56 2.59
C THR A 396 -1.83 10.42 2.73
N GLN A 397 -1.17 9.64 1.85
CA GLN A 397 0.30 9.62 1.76
C GLN A 397 0.86 11.00 1.33
N ALA A 398 0.34 11.62 0.26
CA ALA A 398 0.78 12.94 -0.20
C ALA A 398 0.51 14.03 0.85
N LEU A 399 -0.67 14.04 1.45
CA LEU A 399 -1.03 14.96 2.52
C LEU A 399 -0.08 14.82 3.74
N SER A 400 0.27 13.57 4.12
CA SER A 400 1.26 13.29 5.19
C SER A 400 2.67 13.79 4.85
N MET A 401 3.03 13.83 3.57
CA MET A 401 4.27 14.43 3.05
C MET A 401 4.20 15.96 2.89
N ASN A 402 3.16 16.60 3.43
CA ASN A 402 2.83 18.02 3.27
C ASN A 402 2.63 18.45 1.81
N LYS A 403 1.98 17.61 1.00
CA LYS A 403 1.66 17.89 -0.41
C LYS A 403 0.15 18.03 -0.59
N PRO A 404 -0.35 19.21 -1.03
CA PRO A 404 -1.76 19.37 -1.38
C PRO A 404 -2.14 18.55 -2.62
N LEU A 405 -3.43 18.32 -2.80
CA LEU A 405 -3.98 17.51 -3.90
C LEU A 405 -4.64 18.39 -4.98
N LEU A 406 -4.55 17.96 -6.24
CA LEU A 406 -5.49 18.35 -7.29
C LEU A 406 -6.30 17.10 -7.66
N MET A 407 -7.54 17.00 -7.19
CA MET A 407 -8.30 15.73 -7.16
C MET A 407 -9.64 15.83 -7.89
N ASN A 408 -10.05 14.77 -8.60
CA ASN A 408 -11.38 14.72 -9.18
C ASN A 408 -12.44 14.55 -8.08
N ARG A 409 -13.42 15.46 -8.03
CA ARG A 409 -14.50 15.46 -7.02
C ARG A 409 -15.42 14.23 -7.10
N ASN A 410 -15.46 13.56 -8.24
CA ASN A 410 -16.27 12.38 -8.50
C ASN A 410 -15.61 11.08 -8.00
N ILE A 411 -14.46 11.15 -7.33
CA ILE A 411 -13.76 9.99 -6.77
C ILE A 411 -14.62 9.27 -5.72
N MET A 412 -14.89 7.97 -5.95
CA MET A 412 -15.84 7.20 -5.14
C MET A 412 -15.47 7.14 -3.66
N GLY A 413 -14.17 7.10 -3.34
CA GLY A 413 -13.66 7.26 -1.99
C GLY A 413 -12.48 8.20 -1.98
N GLY A 414 -12.44 9.08 -1.00
CA GLY A 414 -11.31 9.99 -0.78
C GLY A 414 -11.67 11.47 -0.84
N TRP A 415 -12.88 11.79 -1.31
CA TRP A 415 -13.52 13.10 -1.14
C TRP A 415 -13.34 13.68 0.28
N LYS A 416 -13.46 12.86 1.33
CA LYS A 416 -13.27 13.26 2.74
C LYS A 416 -11.84 13.68 3.13
N TYR A 417 -10.83 13.41 2.29
CA TYR A 417 -9.44 13.83 2.51
C TYR A 417 -9.16 15.22 1.91
N LEU A 418 -10.04 15.70 1.03
CA LEU A 418 -9.92 17.00 0.41
C LEU A 418 -10.85 18.02 1.08
N LEU A 419 -10.27 19.11 1.54
CA LEU A 419 -10.96 20.33 1.93
C LEU A 419 -10.44 21.46 1.03
N PRO A 420 -11.19 21.88 -0.02
CA PRO A 420 -10.72 22.86 -0.98
C PRO A 420 -10.25 24.16 -0.34
N GLY A 421 -9.05 24.63 -0.73
CA GLY A 421 -8.38 25.77 -0.10
C GLY A 421 -7.55 25.44 1.16
N VAL A 422 -7.71 24.25 1.76
CA VAL A 422 -6.94 23.82 2.95
C VAL A 422 -6.02 22.65 2.64
N THR A 423 -6.50 21.60 1.95
CA THR A 423 -5.68 20.43 1.60
C THR A 423 -5.46 20.23 0.11
N GLY A 424 -5.93 21.17 -0.71
CA GLY A 424 -5.79 21.16 -2.16
C GLY A 424 -6.96 21.82 -2.86
N GLU A 425 -7.22 21.38 -4.10
CA GLU A 425 -8.35 21.81 -4.94
C GLU A 425 -9.05 20.60 -5.57
N GLU A 426 -10.36 20.70 -5.74
CA GLU A 426 -11.14 19.74 -6.54
C GLU A 426 -11.38 20.25 -7.96
N PHE A 427 -11.65 19.33 -8.88
CA PHE A 427 -12.21 19.62 -10.21
C PHE A 427 -13.24 18.55 -10.58
N ASN A 428 -14.14 18.84 -11.52
CA ASN A 428 -15.11 17.90 -12.05
C ASN A 428 -14.62 17.22 -13.33
N ASP A 429 -14.23 18.04 -14.30
CA ASP A 429 -13.92 17.68 -15.68
C ASP A 429 -13.06 18.79 -16.32
N ILE A 430 -12.88 18.78 -17.65
CA ILE A 430 -11.97 19.72 -18.32
C ILE A 430 -12.42 21.20 -18.26
N HIS A 431 -13.72 21.46 -18.08
CA HIS A 431 -14.29 22.82 -18.11
C HIS A 431 -13.92 23.62 -16.85
N ASP A 432 -13.93 23.00 -15.66
CA ASP A 432 -13.52 23.65 -14.41
C ASP A 432 -12.03 23.40 -14.07
N PHE A 433 -11.45 22.29 -14.55
CA PHE A 433 -10.03 21.97 -14.37
C PHE A 433 -9.08 23.13 -14.70
N ARG A 434 -9.32 23.92 -15.77
CA ARG A 434 -8.45 25.07 -16.11
C ARG A 434 -8.41 26.14 -15.02
N ALA A 435 -9.52 26.40 -14.33
CA ALA A 435 -9.57 27.37 -13.23
C ALA A 435 -8.88 26.82 -11.97
N GLN A 436 -9.12 25.55 -11.67
CA GLN A 436 -8.64 24.87 -10.46
C GLN A 436 -7.13 24.57 -10.54
N LEU A 437 -6.63 24.22 -11.73
CA LEU A 437 -5.20 24.14 -12.04
C LEU A 437 -4.51 25.50 -11.81
N ARG A 438 -5.10 26.62 -12.28
CA ARG A 438 -4.52 27.95 -12.03
C ARG A 438 -4.43 28.24 -10.54
N LYS A 439 -5.51 27.98 -9.80
CA LYS A 439 -5.58 28.21 -8.35
C LYS A 439 -4.51 27.43 -7.57
N ILE A 440 -4.32 26.13 -7.84
CA ILE A 440 -3.27 25.36 -7.15
C ILE A 440 -1.86 25.75 -7.58
N LEU A 441 -1.64 26.16 -8.85
CA LEU A 441 -0.35 26.66 -9.32
C LEU A 441 -0.01 28.02 -8.70
N ASP A 442 -0.94 28.97 -8.68
CA ASP A 442 -0.73 30.29 -8.06
C ASP A 442 -0.40 30.15 -6.56
N ASN A 443 -1.09 29.25 -5.86
CA ASN A 443 -0.86 28.95 -4.45
C ASN A 443 0.46 28.20 -4.17
N THR A 444 0.95 27.34 -5.08
CA THR A 444 2.14 26.50 -4.82
C THR A 444 3.42 26.95 -5.54
N ARG A 445 3.32 27.79 -6.57
CA ARG A 445 4.43 28.54 -7.18
C ARG A 445 4.58 29.94 -6.55
N GLY A 446 3.52 30.47 -5.94
CA GLY A 446 3.51 31.77 -5.26
C GLY A 446 4.33 31.81 -3.95
N LYS A 447 4.45 33.02 -3.39
CA LYS A 447 5.22 33.26 -2.15
C LYS A 447 4.52 32.78 -0.88
N ASN A 448 3.19 32.69 -0.92
CA ASN A 448 2.34 32.31 0.21
C ASN A 448 1.53 31.08 -0.22
N ASN A 449 1.85 29.92 0.35
CA ASN A 449 1.04 28.71 0.20
C ASN A 449 0.00 28.66 1.34
N PRO A 450 -1.31 28.63 1.06
CA PRO A 450 -2.37 28.60 2.07
C PRO A 450 -2.72 27.18 2.54
N TYR A 451 -2.16 26.13 1.95
CA TYR A 451 -2.54 24.76 2.26
C TYR A 451 -1.83 24.22 3.52
N GLU A 452 -2.59 23.58 4.41
CA GLU A 452 -2.17 22.95 5.67
C GLU A 452 -2.47 21.43 5.68
N PRO A 453 -2.01 20.65 4.68
CA PRO A 453 -2.42 19.26 4.48
C PRO A 453 -1.90 18.29 5.54
N ILE A 454 -0.72 18.54 6.10
CA ILE A 454 -0.09 17.68 7.11
C ILE A 454 -0.70 17.88 8.50
N GLU A 455 -1.14 19.09 8.82
CA GLU A 455 -1.94 19.41 10.01
C GLU A 455 -3.28 18.67 9.95
N PHE A 456 -4.08 18.91 8.89
CA PHE A 456 -5.39 18.27 8.70
C PHE A 456 -5.33 16.74 8.81
N VAL A 457 -4.34 16.08 8.17
CA VAL A 457 -4.23 14.62 8.22
C VAL A 457 -3.85 14.12 9.61
N ARG A 458 -2.97 14.81 10.34
CA ARG A 458 -2.58 14.42 11.70
C ARG A 458 -3.69 14.56 12.73
N GLU A 459 -4.66 15.44 12.49
CA GLU A 459 -5.84 15.60 13.35
C GLU A 459 -6.94 14.57 13.06
N ASN A 460 -7.09 14.14 11.80
CA ASN A 460 -8.25 13.36 11.36
C ASN A 460 -7.98 11.88 11.04
N TYR A 461 -6.73 11.51 10.73
CA TYR A 461 -6.36 10.20 10.17
C TYR A 461 -5.05 9.64 10.77
N GLY A 462 -4.62 8.49 10.27
CA GLY A 462 -3.49 7.72 10.79
C GLY A 462 -3.92 6.72 11.88
N ASN A 463 -3.05 5.73 12.13
CA ASN A 463 -3.33 4.60 13.01
C ASN A 463 -3.90 4.97 14.41
N PRO A 464 -3.38 5.97 15.14
CA PRO A 464 -3.91 6.32 16.47
C PRO A 464 -5.26 7.07 16.44
N VAL A 465 -5.71 7.59 15.30
CA VAL A 465 -7.01 8.28 15.17
C VAL A 465 -8.04 7.34 14.54
N ALA A 466 -7.72 6.81 13.36
CA ALA A 466 -8.59 5.89 12.62
C ALA A 466 -8.76 4.56 13.36
N GLY A 467 -7.69 4.02 13.94
CA GLY A 467 -7.72 2.72 14.59
C GLY A 467 -8.44 2.70 15.93
N VAL A 468 -8.56 3.84 16.63
CA VAL A 468 -9.41 3.98 17.82
C VAL A 468 -10.88 3.87 17.40
N ARG A 469 -11.29 4.63 16.36
CA ARG A 469 -12.64 4.55 15.78
C ARG A 469 -12.98 3.12 15.33
N LEU A 470 -12.04 2.40 14.70
CA LEU A 470 -12.21 1.01 14.31
C LEU A 470 -12.35 0.06 15.52
N LEU A 471 -11.53 0.23 16.55
CA LEU A 471 -11.61 -0.54 17.80
C LEU A 471 -12.95 -0.33 18.51
N GLU A 472 -13.44 0.91 18.58
CA GLU A 472 -14.72 1.25 19.19
C GLU A 472 -15.90 0.65 18.41
N TYR A 473 -15.88 0.75 17.09
CA TYR A 473 -16.88 0.16 16.19
C TYR A 473 -16.93 -1.37 16.29
N VAL A 474 -15.77 -2.05 16.34
CA VAL A 474 -15.71 -3.50 16.55
C VAL A 474 -16.26 -3.88 17.94
N LYS A 475 -15.89 -3.14 18.99
CA LYS A 475 -16.32 -3.44 20.37
C LYS A 475 -17.80 -3.15 20.62
N SER A 476 -18.35 -2.07 20.07
CA SER A 476 -19.74 -1.65 20.29
C SER A 476 -20.76 -2.59 19.64
N HIS A 477 -20.44 -3.18 18.49
CA HIS A 477 -21.33 -4.08 17.76
C HIS A 477 -21.00 -5.57 17.94
N TRP A 478 -19.72 -5.94 18.02
CA TRP A 478 -19.26 -7.33 18.06
C TRP A 478 -18.21 -7.61 19.13
N GLY A 479 -18.12 -6.81 20.19
CA GLY A 479 -17.22 -7.05 21.33
C GLY A 479 -17.47 -8.36 22.10
N HIS A 480 -18.58 -9.05 21.83
CA HIS A 480 -18.87 -10.41 22.30
C HIS A 480 -18.41 -11.51 21.33
N ARG A 481 -18.00 -11.14 20.10
CA ARG A 481 -17.50 -12.06 19.06
C ARG A 481 -15.98 -12.07 18.93
N VAL A 482 -15.28 -11.08 19.48
CA VAL A 482 -13.84 -10.87 19.29
C VAL A 482 -13.14 -10.78 20.65
N ASP A 483 -12.30 -11.77 20.94
CA ASP A 483 -11.30 -11.66 22.01
C ASP A 483 -10.14 -10.78 21.53
N LEU A 484 -9.79 -9.76 22.32
CA LEU A 484 -8.75 -8.78 22.01
C LEU A 484 -7.59 -8.90 23.00
N PRO A 485 -6.32 -8.73 22.58
CA PRO A 485 -5.18 -8.67 23.48
C PRO A 485 -5.30 -7.61 24.57
N ASP A 486 -4.80 -7.95 25.76
CA ASP A 486 -4.69 -7.02 26.89
C ASP A 486 -3.77 -5.85 26.49
N GLY A 487 -4.24 -4.62 26.67
CA GLY A 487 -3.52 -3.41 26.22
C GLY A 487 -3.83 -2.94 24.80
N THR A 488 -4.78 -3.55 24.08
CA THR A 488 -5.25 -3.06 22.76
C THR A 488 -5.87 -1.66 22.89
N LYS A 489 -5.23 -0.65 22.27
CA LYS A 489 -5.62 0.76 22.19
C LYS A 489 -6.25 1.14 20.84
N PHE A 490 -5.81 0.52 19.76
CA PHE A 490 -6.36 0.72 18.41
C PHE A 490 -6.17 -0.52 17.52
N LEU A 491 -6.95 -0.60 16.43
CA LEU A 491 -6.88 -1.65 15.40
C LEU A 491 -6.45 -1.07 14.04
N VAL A 492 -5.65 -1.81 13.26
CA VAL A 492 -5.13 -1.39 11.95
C VAL A 492 -5.33 -2.49 10.91
N PRO A 493 -5.95 -2.22 9.74
CA PRO A 493 -5.91 -3.09 8.57
C PRO A 493 -4.48 -3.16 7.99
N THR A 494 -3.97 -4.36 7.73
CA THR A 494 -2.60 -4.55 7.20
C THR A 494 -2.57 -5.48 5.99
N GLY A 495 -1.41 -5.67 5.33
CA GLY A 495 -1.22 -6.64 4.24
C GLY A 495 -1.80 -6.23 2.87
N ALA A 496 -1.73 -4.94 2.50
CA ALA A 496 -2.26 -4.41 1.25
C ALA A 496 -1.55 -3.13 0.83
#